data_AF-A0A0A1YJ56-F1
#
_entry.id   AF-A0A0A1YJ56-F1
#
_cell.length_a   1.000
_cell.length_b   1.000
_cell.length_c   1.000
_cell.angle_alpha   90.00
_cell.angle_beta   90.00
_cell.angle_gamma   90.00
#
_symmetry.space_group_name_H-M   'P 1'
#
loop_
_entity.id
_entity.type
_entity.pdbx_description
1 polymer ?
#
loop_
_entity_poly.entity_id
_entity_poly.type
_entity_poly.pdbx_seq_one_letter_code
_entity_poly.pdbx_strand_id
1 'polypeptide(L)' 'MAKWMITYSKDEGTGVFEVEADDKPSMEQAVQWLLEMAAQNYPQEEPKDMPHETQTPAVRLLERYGIAVTGIALE' A
#
# COMPACT_ATOMS: atom_id res chain seq x y z
N MET A 1 1.47 21.04 -6.68
CA MET A 1 1.19 19.60 -6.77
C MET A 1 2.32 18.89 -7.45
N ALA A 2 3.07 18.12 -6.67
CA ALA A 2 4.15 17.28 -7.13
C ALA A 2 3.63 15.85 -7.30
N LYS A 3 4.17 15.12 -8.28
CA LYS A 3 3.81 13.72 -8.47
C LYS A 3 4.82 12.85 -7.74
N TRP A 4 4.30 11.92 -6.95
CA TRP A 4 5.07 10.99 -6.17
C TRP A 4 4.79 9.57 -6.66
N MET A 5 5.87 8.81 -6.81
CA MET A 5 5.85 7.39 -7.13
C MET A 5 6.08 6.59 -5.86
N ILE A 6 5.09 5.79 -5.48
CA ILE A 6 5.19 4.86 -4.37
C ILE A 6 5.47 3.47 -4.95
N THR A 7 6.69 2.98 -4.73
CA THR A 7 7.10 1.66 -5.16
C THR A 7 6.69 0.62 -4.12
N TYR A 8 6.10 -0.47 -4.57
CA TYR A 8 5.71 -1.58 -3.71
C TYR A 8 6.03 -2.93 -4.35
N SER A 9 6.27 -3.95 -3.53
CA SER A 9 6.40 -5.34 -3.95
C SER A 9 5.09 -6.07 -3.71
N LYS A 10 4.63 -6.89 -4.66
CA LYS A 10 3.45 -7.76 -4.56
C LYS A 10 3.76 -9.15 -5.11
N ASP A 11 3.59 -10.20 -4.29
CA ASP A 11 3.88 -11.61 -4.60
C ASP A 11 5.32 -11.84 -5.10
N GLU A 12 5.59 -11.55 -6.38
CA GLU A 12 6.90 -11.66 -7.03
C GLU A 12 7.22 -10.45 -7.96
N GLY A 13 6.32 -9.47 -8.04
CA GLY A 13 6.42 -8.30 -8.89
C GLY A 13 6.63 -7.00 -8.11
N THR A 14 7.26 -6.02 -8.76
CA THR A 14 7.33 -4.64 -8.26
C THR A 14 6.31 -3.79 -9.00
N GLY A 15 5.42 -3.14 -8.24
CA GLY A 15 4.47 -2.15 -8.74
C GLY A 15 4.87 -0.74 -8.37
N VAL A 16 4.34 0.22 -9.12
CA VAL A 16 4.46 1.66 -8.85
C VAL A 16 3.06 2.24 -8.77
N PHE A 17 2.79 3.00 -7.71
CA PHE A 17 1.54 3.72 -7.52
C PHE A 17 1.83 5.23 -7.53
N GLU A 18 1.30 5.91 -8.53
CA GLU A 18 1.47 7.35 -8.72
C GLU A 18 0.40 8.12 -7.95
N VAL A 19 0.81 9.16 -7.24
CA VAL A 19 -0.08 10.03 -6.46
C VAL A 19 0.36 11.48 -6.54
N GLU A 20 -0.60 12.38 -6.66
CA GLU A 20 -0.35 13.82 -6.60
C GLU A 20 -0.45 14.31 -5.15
N ALA A 21 0.65 14.87 -4.63
CA ALA A 21 0.69 15.46 -3.29
C ALA A 21 1.58 16.71 -3.31
N ASP A 22 1.23 17.71 -2.49
CA ASP A 22 2.02 18.94 -2.45
C ASP A 22 3.38 18.74 -1.73
N ASP A 23 3.41 17.82 -0.77
CA ASP A 23 4.61 17.45 0.00
C ASP A 23 4.95 15.96 -0.14
N LYS A 24 6.17 15.59 0.26
CA LYS A 24 6.61 14.19 0.30
C LYS A 24 5.67 13.37 1.20
N PRO A 25 4.98 12.35 0.67
CA PRO A 25 4.09 11.56 1.50
C PRO A 25 4.89 10.76 2.53
N SER A 26 4.33 10.69 3.73
CA SER A 26 4.85 9.82 4.78
C SER A 26 4.64 8.35 4.43
N MET A 27 5.42 7.48 5.06
CA MET A 27 5.27 6.02 4.88
C MET A 27 3.86 5.55 5.24
N GLU A 28 3.27 6.10 6.30
CA GLU A 28 1.91 5.76 6.72
C GLU A 28 0.86 6.18 5.68
N GLN A 29 1.00 7.37 5.09
CA GLN A 29 0.12 7.82 4.01
C GLN A 29 0.26 6.94 2.77
N ALA A 30 1.49 6.61 2.37
CA ALA A 30 1.76 5.76 1.22
C ALA A 30 1.15 4.36 1.39
N VAL A 31 1.29 3.78 2.57
CA VAL A 31 0.67 2.50 2.92
C VAL A 31 -0.85 2.59 2.89
N GLN A 32 -1.43 3.66 3.43
CA GLN A 32 -2.88 3.84 3.45
C GLN A 32 -3.45 3.97 2.04
N TRP A 33 -2.84 4.77 1.18
CA TRP A 33 -3.27 4.89 -0.21
C TRP A 33 -3.15 3.59 -0.99
N LEU A 34 -2.06 2.84 -0.77
CA LEU A 34 -1.92 1.51 -1.36
C LEU A 34 -2.96 0.53 -0.83
N LEU A 35 -3.38 0.65 0.43
CA LEU A 35 -4.44 -0.19 1.01
C LEU A 35 -5.79 0.10 0.36
N GLU A 36 -6.11 1.37 0.15
CA GLU A 36 -7.31 1.81 -0.55
C GLU A 36 -7.29 1.44 -2.04
N MET A 37 -6.14 1.58 -2.70
CA MET A 37 -5.96 1.14 -4.08
C MET A 37 -6.13 -0.37 -4.19
N ALA A 38 -5.49 -1.13 -3.30
CA ALA A 38 -5.54 -2.58 -3.31
C ALA A 38 -6.96 -3.10 -3.05
N ALA A 39 -7.69 -2.48 -2.13
CA ALA A 39 -9.08 -2.80 -1.84
C ALA A 39 -10.03 -2.54 -3.03
N GLN A 40 -9.70 -1.60 -3.91
CA GLN A 40 -10.49 -1.28 -5.11
C GLN A 40 -10.11 -2.13 -6.33
N ASN A 41 -8.84 -2.54 -6.44
CA ASN A 41 -8.31 -3.17 -7.66
C ASN A 41 -8.11 -4.68 -7.53
N TYR A 42 -7.90 -5.21 -6.33
CA TYR A 42 -7.72 -6.64 -6.10
C TYR A 42 -8.95 -7.21 -5.41
N PRO A 43 -9.37 -8.45 -5.77
CA PRO A 43 -10.38 -9.14 -4.99
C PRO A 43 -9.87 -9.25 -3.55
N GLN A 44 -10.70 -8.86 -2.58
CA GLN A 44 -10.37 -9.05 -1.18
C GLN A 44 -10.23 -10.55 -0.92
N GLU A 45 -9.00 -11.01 -0.69
CA GLU A 45 -8.80 -12.38 -0.22
C GLU A 45 -9.44 -12.49 1.16
N GLU A 46 -10.18 -13.59 1.40
CA GLU A 46 -10.81 -13.80 2.71
C GLU A 46 -9.73 -13.69 3.79
N PRO A 47 -9.87 -12.76 4.76
CA PRO A 47 -8.87 -12.62 5.80
C PRO A 47 -8.78 -13.95 6.54
N LYS A 48 -7.59 -14.56 6.53
CA LYS A 48 -7.33 -15.79 7.31
C LYS A 48 -7.72 -15.48 8.75
N ASP A 49 -8.75 -16.15 9.26
CA ASP A 49 -9.31 -16.03 10.61
C ASP A 49 -8.22 -15.74 11.66
N MET A 50 -8.03 -14.46 11.99
CA MET A 50 -7.20 -14.03 13.12
C MET A 50 -7.90 -12.88 13.85
N PRO A 51 -7.85 -12.86 15.19
CA PRO A 51 -8.47 -11.81 15.98
C PRO A 51 -7.84 -10.46 15.64
N HIS A 52 -8.66 -9.58 15.07
CA HIS A 52 -8.30 -8.25 14.57
C HIS A 52 -8.07 -7.24 15.70
N GLU A 53 -7.20 -7.50 16.69
CA GLU A 53 -7.12 -6.61 17.84
C GLU A 53 -6.26 -5.36 17.59
N THR A 54 -5.19 -5.36 16.77
CA THR A 54 -4.50 -4.09 16.41
C THR A 54 -3.52 -4.22 15.23
N GLN A 55 -3.99 -4.56 14.03
CA GLN A 55 -3.09 -4.57 12.85
C GLN A 55 -2.97 -3.17 12.22
N THR A 56 -1.73 -2.66 12.14
CA THR A 56 -1.40 -1.42 11.43
C THR A 56 -1.74 -1.55 9.92
N PRO A 57 -1.96 -0.43 9.21
CA PRO A 57 -2.27 -0.47 7.77
C PRO A 57 -1.26 -1.29 6.95
N ALA A 58 0.03 -1.25 7.31
CA ALA A 58 1.09 -1.97 6.62
C ALA A 58 0.97 -3.49 6.77
N VAL A 59 0.60 -3.96 7.97
CA VAL A 59 0.37 -5.38 8.23
C VAL A 59 -0.84 -5.88 7.44
N ARG A 60 -1.93 -5.08 7.39
CA ARG A 60 -3.12 -5.44 6.61
C ARG A 60 -2.81 -5.52 5.12
N LEU A 61 -2.01 -4.60 4.61
CA LEU A 61 -1.61 -4.54 3.21
C LEU A 61 -0.84 -5.81 2.79
N LEU A 62 0.09 -6.25 3.65
CA LEU A 62 0.88 -7.44 3.43
C LEU A 62 0.05 -8.72 3.56
N GLU A 63 -0.76 -8.84 4.62
CA GLU A 63 -1.53 -10.07 4.90
C GLU A 63 -2.70 -10.29 3.93
N ARG A 64 -3.38 -9.22 3.49
CA ARG A 64 -4.58 -9.33 2.65
C ARG A 64 -4.31 -9.28 1.15
N TYR A 65 -3.19 -8.68 0.76
CA TYR A 65 -2.89 -8.42 -0.65
C TYR A 65 -1.47 -8.81 -1.05
N GLY A 66 -0.64 -9.26 -0.11
CA GLY A 66 0.76 -9.58 -0.37
C GLY A 66 1.62 -8.35 -0.72
N ILE A 67 1.17 -7.14 -0.38
CA ILE A 67 1.81 -5.88 -0.80
C ILE A 67 2.65 -5.30 0.34
N ALA A 68 3.91 -4.97 0.04
CA ALA A 68 4.81 -4.22 0.93
C ALA A 68 5.39 -2.99 0.23
N VAL A 69 5.39 -1.83 0.90
CA VAL A 69 5.97 -0.60 0.37
C VAL A 69 7.49 -0.66 0.44
N THR A 70 8.16 -0.39 -0.67
CA THR A 70 9.62 -0.49 -0.80
C THR A 70 10.29 0.87 -1.02
N GLY A 71 9.55 1.88 -1.47
CA GLY A 71 10.11 3.22 -1.68
C GLY A 71 9.07 4.30 -1.97
N ILE A 72 9.50 5.55 -1.77
CA ILE A 72 8.75 6.77 -2.14
C ILE A 72 9.73 7.69 -2.84
N ALA A 73 9.47 7.96 -4.11
CA ALA A 73 10.27 8.82 -4.98
C ALA A 73 9.40 9.94 -5.58
N LEU A 74 10.04 11.03 -5.97
CA LEU A 74 9.41 12.07 -6.78
C LEU A 74 9.51 11.65 -8.26
N GLU A 75 8.45 11.87 -9.04
CA GLU A 75 8.46 11.70 -10.51
C GLU A 75 9.40 12.70 -11.20
#